data_AF-A0A5C6K1U9-F1
#
_entry.id   AF-A0A5C6K1U9-F1
#
_cell.length_a   1.000
_cell.length_b   1.000
_cell.length_c   1.000
_cell.angle_alpha   90.00
_cell.angle_beta   90.00
_cell.angle_gamma   90.00
#
_symmetry.space_group_name_H-M   'P 1'
#
loop_
_entity.id
_entity.type
_entity.pdbx_description
1 polymer ?
#
loop_
_entity_poly.entity_id
_entity_poly.type
_entity_poly.pdbx_seq_one_letter_code
_entity_poly.pdbx_strand_id
1 'polypeptide(L)'
;MRSPERVLNSLSEHSKDASYKFERLYRILFNEEMFYVAYQRIYAKEGNMTKGSDGQTIDNMSLKRIEKLIDTLKDETYQPQPSKRVYIPKKNGKKRPLGVPTFNDKLIQEVVRMVLEAIYEGNFEYTSHGFRPNRSCHTALTHIQKEFNGAKWFVEGDIKGFFDNINHDVLINILLERIADERFIRLIRKFMKAGYIEDWQFHNTYSGTPQGGIISPILANIYLDKLDKYIKEYTAKFDKGKKRKFSRESMDFGNARKRIVRRLKFVKDERQRTKLILELKAIEQGRAKYPNGEEMDADYRRMKYARYADDFLVGIIGSKQDAQQIKEDIKNFLADRLALELSDEKTLVTHTERPAKFLGYEITVRKSNDQRRDKRGRLRRTYGKRVCLNVSTETVRKKLFDWGVLELTNRNGKEIWKPKCKSGLIFNDDLEILDSYNREIVGFYNYYSIANNCAHALNNFKYIMEYSMYKTFAGKYKCRTRKVNKKYRKNGRFIVTHMTKTGVKERYFYDGGFKRKKPTYKSECDIMPRTIYTAGRTSLVERLKARECELCGATDDLVMHHVRKLKNLQGKESWERHMIARKRKTIAVCRSCHKKIHDGKID
;
A
#
# COMPACT_ATOMS: atom_id res chain seq x y z
N MET A 1 10.26 -21.24 27.91
CA MET A 1 10.64 -20.04 27.12
C MET A 1 9.45 -19.09 27.05
N ARG A 2 9.66 -17.77 26.98
CA ARG A 2 8.57 -16.77 26.94
C ARG A 2 7.86 -16.81 25.58
N SER A 3 6.54 -16.63 25.56
CA SER A 3 5.79 -16.61 24.31
C SER A 3 6.20 -15.44 23.39
N PRO A 4 6.24 -15.64 22.06
CA PRO A 4 6.56 -14.61 21.05
C PRO A 4 5.84 -13.29 21.27
N GLU A 5 4.54 -13.36 21.56
CA GLU A 5 3.68 -12.19 21.74
C GLU A 5 4.06 -11.38 22.99
N ARG A 6 4.41 -12.04 24.09
CA ARG A 6 4.86 -11.35 25.33
C ARG A 6 6.21 -10.68 25.13
N VAL A 7 7.12 -11.31 24.38
CA VAL A 7 8.43 -10.71 24.06
C VAL A 7 8.26 -9.49 23.17
N LEU A 8 7.44 -9.59 22.13
CA LEU A 8 7.17 -8.47 21.21
C LEU A 8 6.43 -7.32 21.90
N ASN A 9 5.46 -7.62 22.78
CA ASN A 9 4.75 -6.60 23.54
C ASN A 9 5.68 -5.87 24.50
N SER A 10 6.55 -6.58 25.23
CA SER A 10 7.53 -5.96 26.13
C SER A 10 8.51 -5.05 25.37
N LEU A 11 8.97 -5.46 24.18
CA LEU A 11 9.77 -4.57 23.32
C LEU A 11 8.97 -3.35 22.87
N SER A 12 7.68 -3.51 22.57
CA SER A 12 6.81 -2.42 22.14
C SER A 12 6.52 -1.41 23.24
N GLU A 13 6.49 -1.83 24.51
CA GLU A 13 6.26 -0.93 25.65
C GLU A 13 7.44 0.04 25.84
N HIS A 14 8.66 -0.47 25.78
CA HIS A 14 9.89 0.32 25.84
C HIS A 14 10.20 1.09 24.54
N SER A 15 9.46 0.84 23.45
CA SER A 15 9.70 1.52 22.16
C SER A 15 9.45 3.03 22.20
N LYS A 16 8.56 3.48 23.10
CA LYS A 16 8.16 4.87 23.29
C LYS A 16 9.23 5.72 23.95
N ASP A 17 10.12 5.10 24.72
CA ASP A 17 11.18 5.80 25.44
C ASP A 17 12.36 6.05 24.50
N ALA A 18 12.61 7.32 24.20
CA ALA A 18 13.67 7.73 23.27
C ALA A 18 15.08 7.43 23.80
N SER A 19 15.26 7.36 25.13
CA SER A 19 16.53 7.13 25.81
C SER A 19 16.85 5.64 26.06
N TYR A 20 15.88 4.75 25.87
CA TYR A 20 16.08 3.33 26.16
C TYR A 20 16.91 2.65 25.06
N LYS A 21 17.99 1.98 25.46
CA LYS A 21 18.81 1.16 24.57
C LYS A 21 18.44 -0.30 24.74
N PHE A 22 18.11 -0.96 23.64
CA PHE A 22 17.78 -2.37 23.65
C PHE A 22 19.06 -3.20 23.68
N GLU A 23 19.21 -3.99 24.75
CA GLU A 23 20.30 -4.93 24.93
C GLU A 23 19.83 -6.38 24.72
N ARG A 24 20.76 -7.26 24.36
CA ARG A 24 20.56 -8.72 24.28
C ARG A 24 19.42 -9.17 23.33
N LEU A 25 19.17 -8.40 22.27
CA LEU A 25 18.19 -8.74 21.22
C LEU A 25 18.53 -10.05 20.51
N TYR A 26 19.82 -10.39 20.40
CA TYR A 26 20.26 -11.63 19.77
C TYR A 26 19.68 -12.87 20.44
N ARG A 27 19.42 -12.83 21.75
CA ARG A 27 18.80 -13.94 22.50
C ARG A 27 17.37 -14.23 22.05
N ILE A 28 16.67 -13.24 21.49
CA ILE A 28 15.30 -13.40 20.98
C ILE A 28 15.30 -14.29 19.72
N LEU A 29 16.40 -14.27 18.95
CA LEU A 29 16.59 -15.13 17.79
C LEU A 29 16.83 -16.60 18.17
N PHE A 30 16.90 -16.96 19.45
CA PHE A 30 16.97 -18.36 19.88
C PHE A 30 15.61 -18.99 20.16
N ASN A 31 14.53 -18.20 20.11
CA ASN A 31 13.19 -18.71 20.38
C ASN A 31 12.59 -19.39 19.14
N GLU A 32 12.43 -20.71 19.18
CA GLU A 32 11.83 -21.53 18.12
C GLU A 32 10.43 -21.06 17.73
N GLU A 33 9.64 -20.59 18.70
CA GLU A 33 8.26 -20.14 18.45
C GLU A 33 8.21 -18.89 17.54
N MET A 34 9.25 -18.06 17.56
CA MET A 34 9.36 -16.90 16.65
C MET A 34 9.54 -17.35 15.19
N PHE A 35 10.36 -18.38 14.96
CA PHE A 35 10.56 -18.94 13.61
C PHE A 35 9.29 -19.61 13.09
N TYR A 36 8.49 -20.21 13.97
CA TYR A 36 7.20 -20.79 13.59
C TYR A 36 6.21 -19.72 13.10
N VAL A 37 6.12 -18.59 13.79
CA VAL A 37 5.28 -17.46 13.36
C VAL A 37 5.82 -16.87 12.04
N ALA A 38 7.13 -16.70 11.91
CA ALA A 38 7.76 -16.24 10.69
C ALA A 38 7.46 -17.18 9.50
N TYR A 39 7.54 -18.49 9.72
CA TYR A 39 7.23 -19.51 8.72
C TYR A 39 5.76 -19.42 8.25
N GLN A 40 4.81 -19.25 9.17
CA GLN A 40 3.40 -19.06 8.83
C GLN A 40 3.15 -17.80 7.99
N ARG A 41 3.83 -16.68 8.32
CA ARG A 41 3.71 -15.42 7.58
C ARG A 41 4.31 -15.50 6.18
N ILE A 42 5.45 -16.16 6.04
CA ILE A 42 6.07 -16.40 4.74
C ILE A 42 5.13 -17.27 3.92
N TYR A 43 4.63 -18.39 4.46
CA TYR A 43 3.70 -19.31 3.77
C TYR A 43 2.51 -18.63 3.10
N ALA A 44 1.95 -17.58 3.70
CA ALA A 44 0.79 -16.88 3.17
C ALA A 44 1.04 -16.06 1.89
N LYS A 45 2.30 -15.72 1.54
CA LYS A 45 2.65 -14.85 0.41
C LYS A 45 2.70 -15.60 -0.94
N GLU A 46 2.21 -14.99 -2.02
CA GLU A 46 2.32 -15.54 -3.39
C GLU A 46 3.76 -15.36 -3.92
N GLY A 47 4.36 -16.40 -4.52
CA GLY A 47 5.75 -16.38 -5.03
C GLY A 47 6.75 -17.24 -4.25
N ASN A 48 6.29 -17.87 -3.19
CA ASN A 48 7.05 -18.69 -2.23
C ASN A 48 7.83 -19.88 -2.77
N MET A 49 7.46 -20.44 -3.93
CA MET A 49 8.14 -21.60 -4.53
C MET A 49 9.22 -21.20 -5.54
N THR A 50 9.63 -19.94 -5.54
CA THR A 50 10.79 -19.48 -6.31
C THR A 50 12.07 -19.96 -5.65
N LYS A 51 12.87 -20.72 -6.41
CA LYS A 51 14.16 -21.24 -5.96
C LYS A 51 15.12 -20.08 -5.70
N GLY A 52 15.77 -20.09 -4.53
CA GLY A 52 16.88 -19.17 -4.23
C GLY A 52 18.15 -19.56 -5.02
N SER A 53 19.29 -18.96 -4.64
CA SER A 53 20.63 -19.37 -5.11
C SER A 53 20.87 -20.87 -4.90
N ASP A 54 20.46 -21.41 -3.75
CA ASP A 54 20.60 -22.81 -3.34
C ASP A 54 19.75 -23.83 -4.13
N GLY A 55 18.84 -23.39 -5.00
CA GLY A 55 17.91 -24.30 -5.67
C GLY A 55 16.85 -24.94 -4.76
N GLN A 56 16.96 -24.79 -3.44
CA GLN A 56 16.00 -25.28 -2.44
C GLN A 56 14.70 -24.44 -2.42
N THR A 57 13.57 -25.12 -2.26
CA THR A 57 12.23 -24.52 -2.10
C THR A 57 11.78 -24.56 -0.64
N ILE A 58 10.54 -24.17 -0.36
CA ILE A 58 9.89 -24.37 0.96
C ILE A 58 9.66 -25.87 1.25
N ASP A 59 9.67 -26.70 0.21
CA ASP A 59 9.60 -28.15 0.35
C ASP A 59 10.83 -28.65 1.12
N ASN A 60 10.60 -29.63 1.99
CA ASN A 60 11.59 -30.18 2.90
C ASN A 60 11.85 -29.37 4.20
N MET A 61 10.89 -28.57 4.65
CA MET A 61 10.98 -27.90 5.96
C MET A 61 10.61 -28.84 7.12
N SER A 62 11.52 -28.93 8.08
CA SER A 62 11.40 -29.73 9.30
C SER A 62 11.82 -28.93 10.53
N LEU A 63 11.37 -29.34 11.71
CA LEU A 63 11.75 -28.72 12.99
C LEU A 63 13.26 -28.78 13.21
N LYS A 64 13.90 -29.91 12.89
CA LYS A 64 15.36 -30.09 12.96
C LYS A 64 16.16 -29.10 12.11
N ARG A 65 15.61 -28.66 10.97
CA ARG A 65 16.27 -27.64 10.14
C ARG A 65 16.23 -26.26 10.82
N ILE A 66 15.15 -25.95 11.55
CA ILE A 66 15.03 -24.71 12.32
C ILE A 66 15.96 -24.76 13.53
N GLU A 67 16.00 -25.88 14.26
CA GLU A 67 16.93 -26.10 15.38
C GLU A 67 18.39 -25.93 14.95
N LYS A 68 18.81 -26.62 13.88
CA LYS A 68 20.17 -26.46 13.33
C LYS A 68 20.49 -25.01 12.97
N LEU A 69 19.53 -24.30 12.40
CA LEU A 69 19.70 -22.90 12.03
C LEU A 69 19.83 -22.01 13.28
N ILE A 70 19.07 -22.29 14.34
CA ILE A 70 19.22 -21.63 15.64
C ILE A 70 20.59 -21.92 16.25
N ASP A 71 21.11 -23.15 16.13
CA ASP A 71 22.44 -23.50 16.64
C ASP A 71 23.54 -22.77 15.86
N THR A 72 23.46 -22.68 14.53
CA THR A 72 24.39 -21.85 13.75
C THR A 72 24.34 -20.35 14.10
N LEU A 73 23.21 -19.86 14.61
CA LEU A 73 23.10 -18.50 15.13
C LEU A 73 23.75 -18.41 16.51
N LYS A 74 23.55 -19.38 17.40
CA LYS A 74 24.24 -19.41 18.72
C LYS A 74 25.75 -19.40 18.58
N ASP A 75 26.27 -20.13 17.60
CA ASP A 75 27.71 -20.26 17.33
C ASP A 75 28.26 -19.09 16.50
N GLU A 76 27.42 -18.13 16.08
CA GLU A 76 27.75 -16.97 15.24
C GLU A 76 28.37 -17.29 13.87
N THR A 77 28.42 -18.56 13.48
CA THR A 77 28.96 -19.08 12.22
C THR A 77 28.04 -18.80 11.03
N TYR A 78 26.80 -18.37 11.27
CA TYR A 78 25.86 -18.04 10.21
C TYR A 78 26.41 -16.97 9.26
N GLN A 79 26.45 -17.30 7.96
CA GLN A 79 26.79 -16.38 6.89
C GLN A 79 25.66 -16.36 5.85
N PRO A 80 25.03 -15.21 5.60
CA PRO A 80 23.96 -15.11 4.62
C PRO A 80 24.49 -15.39 3.23
N GLN A 81 23.66 -16.02 2.40
CA GLN A 81 24.03 -16.30 1.03
C GLN A 81 23.72 -15.12 0.10
N PRO A 82 24.45 -15.00 -1.02
CA PRO A 82 24.15 -13.99 -2.02
C PRO A 82 22.75 -14.19 -2.63
N SER A 83 22.05 -13.09 -2.83
CA SER A 83 20.71 -13.10 -3.40
C SER A 83 20.76 -13.33 -4.92
N LYS A 84 19.82 -14.13 -5.45
CA LYS A 84 19.70 -14.33 -6.91
C LYS A 84 19.01 -13.13 -7.55
N ARG A 85 19.65 -12.47 -8.52
CA ARG A 85 19.07 -11.31 -9.21
C ARG A 85 18.07 -11.75 -10.28
N VAL A 86 16.84 -11.25 -10.18
CA VAL A 86 15.74 -11.51 -11.11
C VAL A 86 15.18 -10.17 -11.58
N TYR A 87 15.05 -10.01 -12.90
CA TYR A 87 14.55 -8.77 -13.48
C TYR A 87 13.03 -8.78 -13.62
N ILE A 88 12.37 -7.81 -12.98
CA ILE A 88 10.95 -7.53 -13.19
C ILE A 88 10.84 -6.30 -14.11
N PRO A 89 10.11 -6.37 -15.24
CA PRO A 89 9.91 -5.21 -16.09
C PRO A 89 9.12 -4.13 -15.33
N LYS A 90 9.65 -2.90 -15.25
CA LYS A 90 8.86 -1.74 -14.82
C LYS A 90 7.98 -1.30 -15.99
N LYS A 91 6.91 -0.58 -15.65
CA LYS A 91 5.97 0.01 -16.61
C LYS A 91 6.59 1.03 -17.58
N ASN A 92 7.74 1.60 -17.22
CA ASN A 92 8.47 2.57 -18.04
C ASN A 92 9.56 1.92 -18.92
N GLY A 93 9.51 0.59 -19.15
CA GLY A 93 10.51 -0.14 -19.94
C GLY A 93 11.82 -0.46 -19.20
N LYS A 94 12.19 0.30 -18.16
CA LYS A 94 13.34 -0.01 -17.31
C LYS A 94 13.11 -1.31 -16.51
N LYS A 95 14.11 -2.17 -16.35
CA LYS A 95 13.99 -3.38 -15.52
C LYS A 95 14.29 -3.05 -14.04
N ARG A 96 13.55 -3.64 -13.11
CA ARG A 96 13.82 -3.58 -11.66
C ARG A 96 14.58 -4.85 -11.26
N PRO A 97 15.84 -4.75 -10.79
CA PRO A 97 16.52 -5.91 -10.24
C PRO A 97 15.88 -6.28 -8.90
N LEU A 98 15.46 -7.53 -8.75
CA LEU A 98 15.00 -8.09 -7.49
C LEU A 98 16.00 -9.14 -7.03
N GLY A 99 16.59 -8.96 -5.85
CA GLY A 99 17.34 -10.01 -5.16
C GLY A 99 16.37 -10.95 -4.47
N VAL A 100 16.32 -12.21 -4.91
CA VAL A 100 15.58 -13.27 -4.23
C VAL A 100 16.53 -13.98 -3.27
N PRO A 101 16.41 -13.76 -1.94
CA PRO A 101 17.24 -14.45 -0.96
C PRO A 101 16.84 -15.92 -0.81
N THR A 102 17.71 -16.70 -0.15
CA THR A 102 17.43 -18.10 0.21
C THR A 102 16.27 -18.20 1.19
N PHE A 103 15.70 -19.40 1.35
CA PHE A 103 14.60 -19.60 2.28
C PHE A 103 15.03 -19.44 3.74
N ASN A 104 16.21 -19.93 4.10
CA ASN A 104 16.79 -19.77 5.44
C ASN A 104 17.00 -18.28 5.75
N ASP A 105 17.56 -17.52 4.80
CA ASP A 105 17.71 -16.08 4.94
C ASP A 105 16.34 -15.40 5.10
N LYS A 106 15.32 -15.78 4.31
CA LYS A 106 13.96 -15.23 4.45
C LYS A 106 13.38 -15.48 5.84
N LEU A 107 13.58 -16.66 6.42
CA LEU A 107 13.10 -16.98 7.77
C LEU A 107 13.74 -16.07 8.82
N ILE A 108 15.07 -15.96 8.84
CA ILE A 108 15.78 -15.09 9.78
C ILE A 108 15.38 -13.64 9.56
N GLN A 109 15.28 -13.22 8.29
CA GLN A 109 14.88 -11.87 7.93
C GLN A 109 13.47 -11.52 8.42
N GLU A 110 12.50 -12.44 8.36
CA GLU A 110 11.16 -12.19 8.88
C GLU A 110 11.15 -12.11 10.42
N VAL A 111 11.97 -12.91 11.13
CA VAL A 111 12.13 -12.78 12.59
C VAL A 111 12.78 -11.43 12.96
N VAL A 112 13.87 -11.06 12.29
CA VAL A 112 14.55 -9.76 12.49
C VAL A 112 13.60 -8.61 12.19
N ARG A 113 12.81 -8.73 11.12
CA ARG A 113 11.75 -7.77 10.77
C ARG A 113 10.75 -7.59 11.91
N MET A 114 10.25 -8.67 12.50
CA MET A 114 9.30 -8.62 13.62
C MET A 114 9.88 -7.91 14.85
N VAL A 115 11.16 -8.17 15.16
CA VAL A 115 11.86 -7.53 16.28
C VAL A 115 12.04 -6.02 16.00
N LEU A 116 12.49 -5.65 14.79
CA LEU A 116 12.66 -4.24 14.42
C LEU A 116 11.32 -3.48 14.36
N GLU A 117 10.25 -4.12 13.87
CA GLU A 117 8.89 -3.58 13.91
C GLU A 117 8.48 -3.23 15.34
N ALA A 118 8.71 -4.13 16.31
CA ALA A 118 8.37 -3.88 17.71
C ALA A 118 9.17 -2.73 18.34
N ILE A 119 10.44 -2.56 17.96
CA ILE A 119 11.34 -1.54 18.50
C ILE A 119 11.06 -0.15 17.91
N TYR A 120 10.82 -0.05 16.60
CA TYR A 120 10.76 1.24 15.90
C TYR A 120 9.34 1.77 15.68
N GLU A 121 8.31 0.92 15.69
CA GLU A 121 6.93 1.36 15.38
C GLU A 121 6.40 2.44 16.34
N GLY A 122 6.81 2.40 17.62
CA GLY A 122 6.45 3.42 18.60
C GLY A 122 7.17 4.77 18.45
N ASN A 123 8.32 4.80 17.78
CA ASN A 123 9.10 6.03 17.55
C ASN A 123 8.80 6.68 16.18
N PHE A 124 8.33 5.91 15.20
CA PHE A 124 8.07 6.45 13.86
C PHE A 124 7.00 7.56 13.86
N GLU A 125 7.31 8.64 13.17
CA GLU A 125 6.43 9.80 13.06
C GLU A 125 5.09 9.46 12.39
N TYR A 126 4.02 10.16 12.77
CA TYR A 126 2.69 9.89 12.22
C TYR A 126 2.57 10.21 10.71
N THR A 127 3.44 11.07 10.20
CA THR A 127 3.49 11.51 8.79
C THR A 127 4.04 10.44 7.83
N SER A 128 4.69 9.40 8.36
CA SER A 128 5.23 8.27 7.60
C SER A 128 4.26 7.10 7.53
N HIS A 129 3.92 6.69 6.31
CA HIS A 129 2.91 5.65 6.04
C HIS A 129 3.42 4.43 5.30
N GLY A 130 4.59 4.51 4.65
CA GLY A 130 5.12 3.42 3.82
C GLY A 130 5.56 2.21 4.64
N PHE A 131 5.27 1.00 4.17
CA PHE A 131 5.75 -0.27 4.73
C PHE A 131 5.53 -0.50 6.24
N ARG A 132 4.55 0.17 6.84
CA ARG A 132 4.21 0.05 8.26
C ARG A 132 2.97 -0.83 8.49
N PRO A 133 2.90 -1.58 9.60
CA PRO A 133 1.70 -2.34 9.93
C PRO A 133 0.50 -1.40 10.10
N ASN A 134 -0.67 -1.82 9.60
CA ASN A 134 -1.92 -1.05 9.64
C ASN A 134 -1.90 0.32 8.93
N ARG A 135 -0.88 0.63 8.13
CA ARG A 135 -0.81 1.82 7.29
C ARG A 135 -0.78 1.43 5.81
N SER A 136 -1.53 2.16 4.99
CA SER A 136 -1.61 1.94 3.55
C SER A 136 -1.57 3.26 2.78
N CYS A 137 -1.47 3.19 1.44
CA CYS A 137 -1.54 4.37 0.56
C CYS A 137 -2.74 5.26 0.90
N HIS A 138 -3.87 4.64 1.22
CA HIS A 138 -5.10 5.32 1.60
C HIS A 138 -4.98 6.15 2.88
N THR A 139 -4.18 5.70 3.85
CA THR A 139 -3.94 6.45 5.09
C THR A 139 -3.15 7.72 4.81
N ALA A 140 -2.11 7.66 3.97
CA ALA A 140 -1.34 8.83 3.53
C ALA A 140 -2.22 9.83 2.77
N LEU A 141 -3.03 9.35 1.82
CA LEU A 141 -3.93 10.20 1.05
C LEU A 141 -5.03 10.84 1.92
N THR A 142 -5.53 10.11 2.92
CA THR A 142 -6.52 10.64 3.88
C THR A 142 -5.88 11.70 4.78
N HIS A 143 -4.64 11.48 5.21
CA HIS A 143 -3.84 12.45 5.95
C HIS A 143 -3.66 13.75 5.14
N ILE A 144 -3.24 13.63 3.88
CA ILE A 144 -3.13 14.76 2.95
C ILE A 144 -4.48 15.49 2.81
N GLN A 145 -5.58 14.76 2.62
CA GLN A 145 -6.90 15.36 2.46
C GLN A 145 -7.38 16.14 3.70
N LYS A 146 -6.92 15.76 4.90
CA LYS A 146 -7.31 16.41 6.16
C LYS A 146 -6.39 17.56 6.54
N GLU A 147 -5.09 17.40 6.37
CA GLU A 147 -4.10 18.32 6.93
C GLU A 147 -3.64 19.40 5.94
N PHE A 148 -3.62 19.12 4.64
CA PHE A 148 -3.07 20.03 3.62
C PHE A 148 -4.10 21.09 3.17
N ASN A 149 -5.06 21.43 4.03
CA ASN A 149 -6.11 22.39 3.70
C ASN A 149 -5.52 23.80 3.49
N GLY A 150 -5.75 24.37 2.31
CA GLY A 150 -5.30 25.70 1.96
C GLY A 150 -3.80 25.84 1.66
N ALA A 151 -3.09 24.73 1.45
CA ALA A 151 -1.78 24.69 0.78
C ALA A 151 -1.88 25.38 -0.59
N LYS A 152 -0.81 26.09 -1.01
CA LYS A 152 -0.72 26.81 -2.30
C LYS A 152 0.33 26.22 -3.23
N TRP A 153 1.40 25.71 -2.64
CA TRP A 153 2.50 25.05 -3.32
C TRP A 153 2.63 23.63 -2.81
N PHE A 154 2.91 22.71 -3.72
CA PHE A 154 3.29 21.35 -3.41
C PHE A 154 4.72 21.13 -3.89
N VAL A 155 5.55 20.53 -3.04
CA VAL A 155 6.87 20.02 -3.44
C VAL A 155 6.76 18.51 -3.46
N GLU A 156 6.86 17.94 -4.66
CA GLU A 156 6.95 16.50 -4.87
C GLU A 156 8.41 16.08 -4.72
N GLY A 157 8.67 15.07 -3.90
CA GLY A 157 10.00 14.54 -3.64
C GLY A 157 10.06 13.06 -4.00
N ASP A 158 11.03 12.69 -4.85
CA ASP A 158 11.39 11.29 -5.12
C ASP A 158 12.92 11.14 -5.00
N ILE A 159 13.34 10.03 -4.39
CA ILE A 159 14.76 9.73 -4.14
C ILE A 159 15.28 8.81 -5.24
N LYS A 160 16.39 9.18 -5.87
CA LYS A 160 16.95 8.43 -6.99
C LYS A 160 17.60 7.15 -6.49
N GLY A 161 17.08 6.00 -6.93
CA GLY A 161 17.70 4.70 -6.67
C GLY A 161 17.83 4.39 -5.17
N PHE A 162 16.83 4.77 -4.37
CA PHE A 162 16.92 4.75 -2.91
C PHE A 162 17.46 3.43 -2.34
N PHE A 163 16.91 2.28 -2.76
CA PHE A 163 17.39 0.98 -2.26
C PHE A 163 18.83 0.63 -2.66
N ASP A 164 19.35 1.18 -3.75
CA ASP A 164 20.69 0.87 -4.27
C ASP A 164 21.77 1.81 -3.67
N ASN A 165 21.36 2.99 -3.18
CA ASN A 165 22.25 4.06 -2.72
C ASN A 165 22.33 4.20 -1.19
N ILE A 166 21.71 3.31 -0.41
CA ILE A 166 21.79 3.36 1.07
C ILE A 166 23.24 3.14 1.52
N ASN A 167 23.79 4.11 2.25
CA ASN A 167 25.10 3.97 2.88
C ASN A 167 24.99 3.07 4.13
N HIS A 168 25.78 1.98 4.15
CA HIS A 168 25.74 0.97 5.21
C HIS A 168 26.19 1.52 6.55
N ASP A 169 27.20 2.40 6.58
CA ASP A 169 27.76 2.90 7.83
C ASP A 169 26.84 3.93 8.48
N VAL A 170 26.21 4.81 7.69
CA VAL A 170 25.18 5.72 8.19
C VAL A 170 24.00 4.95 8.78
N LEU A 171 23.51 3.91 8.08
CA LEU A 171 22.41 3.09 8.58
C LEU A 171 22.78 2.37 9.89
N ILE A 172 24.01 1.86 9.99
CA ILE A 172 24.47 1.17 11.20
C ILE A 172 24.63 2.15 12.37
N ASN A 173 25.13 3.35 12.13
CA ASN A 173 25.20 4.39 13.15
C ASN A 173 23.80 4.75 13.68
N ILE A 174 22.80 4.85 12.79
CA ILE A 174 21.40 5.08 13.21
C ILE A 174 20.85 3.90 14.03
N LEU A 175 21.20 2.66 13.69
CA LEU A 175 20.78 1.49 14.47
C LEU A 175 21.46 1.45 15.85
N LEU A 176 22.74 1.82 15.93
CA LEU A 176 23.53 1.86 17.18
C LEU A 176 22.99 2.86 18.20
N GLU A 177 22.30 3.91 17.77
CA GLU A 177 21.68 4.87 18.69
C GLU A 177 20.66 4.21 19.63
N ARG A 178 19.94 3.18 19.15
CA ARG A 178 18.87 2.51 19.92
C ARG A 178 19.17 1.06 20.27
N ILE A 179 20.05 0.39 19.53
CA ILE A 179 20.41 -1.01 19.75
C ILE A 179 21.86 -1.07 20.22
N ALA A 180 22.06 -1.51 21.46
CA ALA A 180 23.39 -1.72 22.04
C ALA A 180 23.96 -3.14 21.76
N ASP A 181 23.18 -4.02 21.12
CA ASP A 181 23.59 -5.39 20.81
C ASP A 181 24.44 -5.47 19.53
N GLU A 182 25.76 -5.55 19.70
CA GLU A 182 26.72 -5.67 18.60
C GLU A 182 26.54 -6.94 17.75
N ARG A 183 26.12 -8.06 18.35
CA ARG A 183 25.95 -9.33 17.62
C ARG A 183 24.80 -9.22 16.63
N PHE A 184 23.72 -8.58 17.06
CA PHE A 184 22.56 -8.31 16.21
C PHE A 184 22.90 -7.35 15.06
N ILE A 185 23.67 -6.29 15.35
CA ILE A 185 24.11 -5.34 14.32
C ILE A 185 25.08 -5.99 13.33
N ARG A 186 25.99 -6.84 13.81
CA ARG A 186 26.89 -7.63 12.96
C ARG A 186 26.11 -8.53 12.02
N LEU A 187 25.03 -9.16 12.49
CA LEU A 187 24.14 -9.97 11.64
C LEU A 187 23.47 -9.12 10.55
N ILE A 188 22.96 -7.93 10.89
CA ILE A 188 22.40 -6.99 9.89
C ILE A 188 23.47 -6.56 8.88
N ARG A 189 24.69 -6.24 9.34
CA ARG A 189 25.82 -5.91 8.46
C ARG A 189 26.17 -7.08 7.53
N LYS A 190 26.14 -8.32 8.03
CA LYS A 190 26.31 -9.54 7.20
C LYS A 190 25.22 -9.61 6.11
N PHE A 191 23.95 -9.34 6.43
CA PHE A 191 22.87 -9.35 5.44
C PHE A 191 23.00 -8.27 4.37
N MET A 192 23.53 -7.09 4.69
CA MET A 192 23.74 -6.02 3.71
C MET A 192 24.95 -6.26 2.81
N LYS A 193 26.00 -6.90 3.34
CA LYS A 193 27.20 -7.29 2.58
C LYS A 193 27.02 -8.59 1.79
N ALA A 194 25.96 -9.34 2.06
CA ALA A 194 25.61 -10.52 1.28
C ALA A 194 25.26 -10.07 -0.13
N GLY A 195 26.22 -10.21 -1.05
CA GLY A 195 26.16 -9.70 -2.42
C GLY A 195 25.03 -10.30 -3.24
N TYR A 196 25.13 -10.19 -4.55
CA TYR A 196 24.17 -10.81 -5.46
C TYR A 196 24.86 -11.65 -6.52
N ILE A 197 24.16 -12.69 -6.96
CA ILE A 197 24.56 -13.50 -8.13
C ILE A 197 23.73 -13.05 -9.32
N GLU A 198 24.40 -12.71 -10.42
CA GLU A 198 23.83 -12.37 -11.71
C GLU A 198 24.60 -13.14 -12.79
N ASP A 199 23.88 -13.86 -13.66
CA ASP A 199 24.48 -14.67 -14.75
C ASP A 199 25.66 -15.56 -14.31
N TRP A 200 25.53 -16.21 -13.15
CA TRP A 200 26.54 -17.06 -12.52
C TRP A 200 27.83 -16.34 -12.08
N GLN A 201 27.84 -15.00 -12.09
CA GLN A 201 28.90 -14.17 -11.54
C GLN A 201 28.47 -13.57 -10.19
N PHE A 202 29.40 -13.57 -9.24
CA PHE A 202 29.19 -13.00 -7.92
C PHE A 202 29.61 -11.53 -7.91
N HIS A 203 28.70 -10.65 -7.48
CA HIS A 203 28.95 -9.22 -7.32
C HIS A 203 28.81 -8.81 -5.85
N ASN A 204 29.84 -8.12 -5.35
CA ASN A 204 29.80 -7.47 -4.04
C ASN A 204 28.83 -6.29 -4.06
N THR A 205 28.08 -6.12 -2.97
CA THR A 205 27.22 -4.95 -2.77
C THR A 205 27.96 -3.94 -1.90
N TYR A 206 28.52 -2.91 -2.53
CA TYR A 206 29.26 -1.84 -1.85
C TYR A 206 28.33 -0.76 -1.25
N SER A 207 27.13 -0.61 -1.80
CA SER A 207 26.07 0.28 -1.31
C SER A 207 24.70 -0.33 -1.59
N GLY A 208 23.70 0.06 -0.79
CA GLY A 208 22.32 -0.36 -0.97
C GLY A 208 21.93 -1.61 -0.19
N THR A 209 20.63 -1.90 -0.18
CA THR A 209 20.07 -3.13 0.41
C THR A 209 19.49 -3.99 -0.70
N PRO A 210 19.69 -5.33 -0.66
CA PRO A 210 19.17 -6.22 -1.70
C PRO A 210 17.66 -6.05 -1.83
N GLN A 211 17.24 -5.52 -2.98
CA GLN A 211 15.86 -5.19 -3.29
C GLN A 211 15.04 -6.48 -3.39
N GLY A 212 14.30 -6.85 -2.35
CA GLY A 212 13.60 -8.14 -2.23
C GLY A 212 13.84 -8.87 -0.91
N GLY A 213 14.79 -8.39 -0.10
CA GLY A 213 14.91 -8.80 1.30
C GLY A 213 13.72 -8.34 2.14
N ILE A 214 13.27 -9.18 3.07
CA ILE A 214 12.09 -8.91 3.89
C ILE A 214 12.33 -7.76 4.89
N ILE A 215 13.59 -7.56 5.31
CA ILE A 215 14.00 -6.48 6.23
C ILE A 215 14.20 -5.13 5.51
N SER A 216 14.52 -5.15 4.21
CA SER A 216 14.89 -3.95 3.44
C SER A 216 13.87 -2.79 3.59
N PRO A 217 12.54 -3.03 3.54
CA PRO A 217 11.55 -1.96 3.74
C PRO A 217 11.55 -1.32 5.15
N ILE A 218 11.91 -2.07 6.19
CA ILE A 218 12.01 -1.51 7.55
C ILE A 218 13.30 -0.70 7.69
N LEU A 219 14.42 -1.22 7.21
CA LEU A 219 15.71 -0.51 7.25
C LEU A 219 15.60 0.82 6.49
N ALA A 220 14.94 0.81 5.34
CA ALA A 220 14.55 1.99 4.58
C ALA A 220 13.79 3.02 5.43
N ASN A 221 12.78 2.57 6.18
CA ASN A 221 11.99 3.45 7.03
C ASN A 221 12.78 4.00 8.21
N ILE A 222 13.64 3.20 8.84
CA ILE A 222 14.54 3.62 9.93
C ILE A 222 15.50 4.71 9.42
N TYR A 223 16.04 4.53 8.22
CA TYR A 223 16.91 5.50 7.58
C TYR A 223 16.21 6.84 7.35
N LEU A 224 15.00 6.79 6.79
CA LEU A 224 14.21 7.98 6.46
C LEU A 224 13.50 8.62 7.67
N ASP A 225 13.45 7.95 8.83
CA ASP A 225 12.94 8.55 10.08
C ASP A 225 13.76 9.79 10.48
N LYS A 226 15.07 9.81 10.17
CA LYS A 226 15.93 10.99 10.41
C LYS A 226 15.49 12.19 9.59
N LEU A 227 15.04 11.96 8.35
CA LEU A 227 14.46 13.00 7.51
C LEU A 227 13.09 13.45 8.04
N ASP A 228 12.25 12.51 8.48
CA ASP A 228 10.93 12.85 9.06
C ASP A 228 11.09 13.76 10.30
N LYS A 229 12.06 13.44 11.18
CA LYS A 229 12.39 14.23 12.38
C LYS A 229 12.94 15.61 12.02
N TYR A 230 13.86 15.69 11.06
CA TYR A 230 14.37 16.96 10.56
C TYR A 230 13.24 17.86 10.03
N ILE A 231 12.34 17.29 9.22
CA ILE A 231 11.21 18.05 8.67
C ILE A 231 10.24 18.51 9.76
N LYS A 232 10.05 17.73 10.82
CA LYS A 232 9.23 18.15 11.96
C LYS A 232 9.83 19.36 12.68
N GLU A 233 11.14 19.34 12.95
CA GLU A 233 11.85 20.48 13.54
C GLU A 233 11.81 21.70 12.62
N TYR A 234 12.03 21.49 11.32
CA TYR A 234 11.93 22.54 10.32
C TYR A 234 10.52 23.14 10.25
N THR A 235 9.49 22.30 10.29
CA THR A 235 8.08 22.73 10.32
C THR A 235 7.80 23.60 11.55
N ALA A 236 8.32 23.23 12.72
CA ALA A 236 8.15 24.02 13.93
C ALA A 236 8.80 25.42 13.83
N LYS A 237 9.95 25.52 13.15
CA LYS A 237 10.64 26.81 12.87
C LYS A 237 9.92 27.64 11.80
N PHE A 238 9.37 26.99 10.79
CA PHE A 238 8.74 27.64 9.65
C PHE A 238 7.31 28.13 9.94
N ASP A 239 6.61 27.46 10.85
CA ASP A 239 5.22 27.75 11.20
C ASP A 239 5.07 29.12 11.91
N LYS A 240 4.53 30.12 11.20
CA LYS A 240 4.28 31.48 11.70
C LYS A 240 2.78 31.80 11.71
N GLY A 241 2.32 32.50 12.76
CA GLY A 241 0.95 33.04 12.88
C GLY A 241 -0.13 32.05 13.34
N LYS A 242 -1.00 32.45 14.28
CA LYS A 242 -2.08 31.58 14.81
C LYS A 242 -3.34 31.56 13.92
N LYS A 243 -3.65 32.66 13.24
CA LYS A 243 -4.81 32.82 12.34
C LYS A 243 -4.43 33.75 11.19
N ARG A 244 -4.96 33.49 9.99
CA ARG A 244 -4.84 34.43 8.86
C ARG A 244 -5.55 35.74 9.20
N LYS A 245 -5.00 36.87 8.79
CA LYS A 245 -5.68 38.16 8.82
C LYS A 245 -6.94 38.09 7.95
N PHE A 246 -8.01 38.70 8.44
CA PHE A 246 -9.24 38.87 7.67
C PHE A 246 -8.96 39.89 6.56
N SER A 247 -9.48 39.64 5.35
CA SER A 247 -9.40 40.66 4.30
C SER A 247 -10.20 41.89 4.73
N ARG A 248 -9.76 43.08 4.29
CA ARG A 248 -10.44 44.35 4.62
C ARG A 248 -11.92 44.29 4.22
N GLU A 249 -12.23 43.78 3.03
CA GLU A 249 -13.61 43.65 2.55
C GLU A 249 -14.42 42.67 3.39
N SER A 250 -13.81 41.55 3.82
CA SER A 250 -14.49 40.57 4.69
C SER A 250 -14.84 41.16 6.05
N MET A 251 -13.97 42.01 6.58
CA MET A 251 -14.18 42.72 7.85
C MET A 251 -15.30 43.76 7.71
N ASP A 252 -15.35 44.50 6.61
CA ASP A 252 -16.38 45.50 6.33
C ASP A 252 -17.78 44.88 6.21
N PHE A 253 -17.92 43.80 5.42
CA PHE A 253 -19.17 43.04 5.34
C PHE A 253 -19.56 42.42 6.70
N GLY A 254 -18.58 41.97 7.48
CA GLY A 254 -18.79 41.46 8.83
C GLY A 254 -19.33 42.53 9.79
N ASN A 255 -18.79 43.74 9.74
CA ASN A 255 -19.21 44.88 10.55
C ASN A 255 -20.57 45.43 10.10
N ALA A 256 -20.83 45.48 8.80
CA ALA A 256 -22.13 45.87 8.24
C ALA A 256 -23.24 44.89 8.69
N ARG A 257 -22.99 43.58 8.65
CA ARG A 257 -23.91 42.57 9.21
C ARG A 257 -24.19 42.80 10.68
N LYS A 258 -23.17 43.01 11.51
CA LYS A 258 -23.34 43.26 12.96
C LYS A 258 -24.22 44.49 13.20
N ARG A 259 -24.03 45.56 12.41
CA ARG A 259 -24.86 46.78 12.48
C ARG A 259 -26.33 46.48 12.17
N ILE A 260 -26.62 45.78 11.07
CA ILE A 260 -28.00 45.43 10.69
C ILE A 260 -28.65 44.48 11.70
N VAL A 261 -27.93 43.45 12.18
CA VAL A 261 -28.46 42.52 13.19
C VAL A 261 -28.76 43.24 14.51
N ARG A 262 -27.95 44.24 14.90
CA ARG A 262 -28.28 45.09 16.06
C ARG A 262 -29.53 45.91 15.82
N ARG A 263 -29.66 46.60 14.68
CA ARG A 263 -30.86 47.37 14.32
C ARG A 263 -32.13 46.51 14.30
N LEU A 264 -32.02 45.29 13.78
CA LEU A 264 -33.13 44.33 13.68
C LEU A 264 -33.63 43.83 15.06
N LYS A 265 -32.87 44.02 16.15
CA LYS A 265 -33.33 43.73 17.51
C LYS A 265 -34.20 44.84 18.11
N PHE A 266 -34.04 46.08 17.66
CA PHE A 266 -34.72 47.25 18.23
C PHE A 266 -35.94 47.70 17.41
N VAL A 267 -36.00 47.36 16.12
CA VAL A 267 -37.11 47.74 15.22
C VAL A 267 -38.29 46.77 15.39
N LYS A 268 -39.46 47.30 15.77
CA LYS A 268 -40.73 46.55 15.90
C LYS A 268 -41.61 46.59 14.63
N ASP A 269 -41.41 47.58 13.75
CA ASP A 269 -42.20 47.76 12.52
C ASP A 269 -41.92 46.69 11.44
N GLU A 270 -42.97 46.05 10.92
CA GLU A 270 -42.88 44.98 9.92
C GLU A 270 -42.26 45.44 8.58
N ARG A 271 -42.62 46.64 8.10
CA ARG A 271 -42.10 47.19 6.83
C ARG A 271 -40.62 47.54 6.89
N GLN A 272 -40.13 47.99 8.04
CA GLN A 272 -38.71 48.28 8.24
C GLN A 272 -37.91 46.99 8.43
N ARG A 273 -38.51 46.00 9.09
CA ARG A 273 -37.91 44.67 9.28
C ARG A 273 -37.70 43.93 7.95
N THR A 274 -38.64 44.00 7.01
CA THR A 274 -38.48 43.38 5.68
C THR A 274 -37.37 44.04 4.85
N LYS A 275 -37.26 45.38 4.87
CA LYS A 275 -36.15 46.11 4.24
C LYS A 275 -34.79 45.72 4.83
N LEU A 276 -34.68 45.66 6.16
CA LEU A 276 -33.44 45.24 6.84
C LEU A 276 -33.08 43.77 6.56
N ILE A 277 -34.07 42.88 6.38
CA ILE A 277 -33.83 41.50 5.95
C ILE A 277 -33.31 41.43 4.51
N LEU A 278 -33.81 42.28 3.62
CA LEU A 278 -33.37 42.36 2.23
C LEU A 278 -31.93 42.89 2.15
N GLU A 279 -31.59 43.93 2.91
CA GLU A 279 -30.22 44.43 3.06
C GLU A 279 -29.28 43.37 3.67
N LEU A 280 -29.75 42.62 4.67
CA LEU A 280 -29.00 41.51 5.25
C LEU A 280 -28.69 40.43 4.19
N LYS A 281 -29.66 40.08 3.34
CA LYS A 281 -29.48 39.13 2.24
C LYS A 281 -28.47 39.66 1.20
N ALA A 282 -28.51 40.94 0.87
CA ALA A 282 -27.56 41.57 -0.05
C ALA A 282 -26.12 41.56 0.52
N ILE A 283 -25.95 41.86 1.82
CA ILE A 283 -24.65 41.77 2.51
C ILE A 283 -24.16 40.32 2.57
N GLU A 284 -25.05 39.34 2.79
CA GLU A 284 -24.68 37.93 2.77
C GLU A 284 -24.25 37.46 1.36
N GLN A 285 -24.89 37.96 0.30
CA GLN A 285 -24.48 37.73 -1.08
C GLN A 285 -23.15 38.44 -1.42
N GLY A 286 -22.93 39.67 -0.96
CA GLY A 286 -21.67 40.39 -1.11
C GLY A 286 -20.51 39.69 -0.40
N ARG A 287 -20.73 39.26 0.85
CA ARG A 287 -19.79 38.44 1.61
C ARG A 287 -19.48 37.11 0.92
N ALA A 288 -20.40 36.57 0.15
CA ALA A 288 -20.22 35.32 -0.60
C ALA A 288 -19.23 35.44 -1.77
N LYS A 289 -18.96 36.67 -2.27
CA LYS A 289 -18.01 36.91 -3.36
C LYS A 289 -16.56 36.96 -2.87
N TYR A 290 -16.30 37.51 -1.69
CA TYR A 290 -14.94 37.71 -1.16
C TYR A 290 -14.51 36.62 -0.17
N PRO A 291 -13.33 35.99 -0.30
CA PRO A 291 -12.83 35.02 0.66
C PRO A 291 -12.62 35.66 2.04
N ASN A 292 -12.83 34.89 3.12
CA ASN A 292 -12.81 35.42 4.50
C ASN A 292 -11.42 35.84 5.02
N GLY A 293 -10.33 35.67 4.26
CA GLY A 293 -8.99 36.00 4.73
C GLY A 293 -8.07 36.30 3.57
N GLU A 294 -7.08 37.14 3.82
CA GLU A 294 -6.06 37.47 2.82
C GLU A 294 -5.38 36.19 2.35
N GLU A 295 -5.23 36.07 1.03
CA GLU A 295 -4.71 34.84 0.44
C GLU A 295 -3.19 34.77 0.58
N MET A 296 -2.49 35.90 0.61
CA MET A 296 -1.05 36.04 0.77
C MET A 296 -0.74 36.82 2.05
N ASP A 297 -1.11 36.26 3.20
CA ASP A 297 -0.70 36.81 4.50
C ASP A 297 0.76 36.43 4.75
N ALA A 298 1.68 37.38 4.73
CA ALA A 298 3.10 37.16 4.99
C ALA A 298 3.34 36.61 6.41
N ASP A 299 2.41 36.87 7.33
CA ASP A 299 2.48 36.50 8.75
C ASP A 299 1.89 35.11 9.05
N TYR A 300 1.24 34.45 8.07
CA TYR A 300 0.69 33.10 8.24
C TYR A 300 1.35 32.10 7.29
N ARG A 301 2.35 31.37 7.81
CA ARG A 301 3.06 30.32 7.08
C ARG A 301 2.84 28.98 7.75
N ARG A 302 2.55 27.94 6.96
CA ARG A 302 2.44 26.57 7.44
C ARG A 302 3.07 25.60 6.47
N MET A 303 3.80 24.63 7.01
CA MET A 303 4.30 23.49 6.27
C MET A 303 3.59 22.22 6.73
N LYS A 304 3.23 21.36 5.78
CA LYS A 304 2.68 20.03 6.05
C LYS A 304 3.43 18.99 5.24
N TYR A 305 3.61 17.82 5.83
CA TYR A 305 4.48 16.78 5.30
C TYR A 305 3.79 15.43 5.34
N ALA A 306 3.91 14.65 4.26
CA ALA A 306 3.45 13.28 4.21
C ALA A 306 4.44 12.44 3.39
N ARG A 307 4.80 11.27 3.91
CA ARG A 307 5.72 10.34 3.25
C ARG A 307 5.10 8.97 3.04
N TYR A 308 5.34 8.40 1.87
CA TYR A 308 5.06 7.02 1.56
C TYR A 308 6.31 6.36 0.98
N ALA A 309 7.05 5.65 1.83
CA ALA A 309 8.34 5.06 1.50
C ALA A 309 9.32 6.13 0.98
N ASP A 310 9.73 6.02 -0.28
CA ASP A 310 10.66 6.87 -1.02
C ASP A 310 9.98 8.18 -1.51
N ASP A 311 8.67 8.13 -1.77
CA ASP A 311 7.87 9.25 -2.27
C ASP A 311 7.42 10.13 -1.10
N PHE A 312 7.64 11.45 -1.18
CA PHE A 312 7.12 12.39 -0.19
C PHE A 312 6.49 13.63 -0.82
N LEU A 313 5.55 14.23 -0.08
CA LEU A 313 4.84 15.42 -0.49
C LEU A 313 4.88 16.46 0.63
N VAL A 314 5.36 17.65 0.29
CA VAL A 314 5.33 18.82 1.18
C VAL A 314 4.26 19.78 0.67
N GLY A 315 3.31 20.16 1.53
CA GLY A 315 2.32 21.20 1.27
C GLY A 315 2.70 22.49 1.98
N ILE A 316 2.82 23.58 1.23
CA ILE A 316 3.29 24.86 1.75
C ILE A 316 2.20 25.91 1.59
N ILE A 317 1.90 26.59 2.70
CA ILE A 317 1.10 27.82 2.74
C ILE A 317 2.12 28.97 2.81
N GLY A 318 2.55 29.47 1.66
CA GLY A 318 3.62 30.46 1.56
C GLY A 318 3.88 30.92 0.12
N SER A 319 5.01 31.59 -0.09
CA SER A 319 5.45 32.08 -1.41
C SER A 319 6.13 30.97 -2.23
N LYS A 320 6.37 31.23 -3.53
CA LYS A 320 7.14 30.33 -4.39
C LYS A 320 8.60 30.20 -3.94
N GLN A 321 9.19 31.30 -3.47
CA GLN A 321 10.57 31.35 -2.99
C GLN A 321 10.76 30.45 -1.77
N ASP A 322 9.81 30.47 -0.83
CA ASP A 322 9.84 29.58 0.34
C ASP A 322 9.84 28.10 -0.10
N ALA A 323 9.06 27.75 -1.13
CA ALA A 323 9.01 26.38 -1.66
C ALA A 323 10.31 25.94 -2.35
N GLN A 324 11.03 26.88 -2.98
CA GLN A 324 12.34 26.61 -3.58
C GLN A 324 13.41 26.44 -2.50
N GLN A 325 13.43 27.31 -1.48
CA GLN A 325 14.33 27.19 -0.33
C GLN A 325 14.15 25.86 0.40
N ILE A 326 12.90 25.47 0.68
CA ILE A 326 12.60 24.19 1.31
C ILE A 326 13.12 23.01 0.48
N LYS A 327 13.04 23.10 -0.86
CA LYS A 327 13.59 22.06 -1.74
C LYS A 327 15.12 21.98 -1.62
N GLU A 328 15.82 23.11 -1.60
CA GLU A 328 17.27 23.18 -1.45
C GLU A 328 17.73 22.68 -0.07
N ASP A 329 17.05 23.10 1.01
CA ASP A 329 17.34 22.67 2.37
C ASP A 329 17.20 21.15 2.53
N ILE A 330 16.14 20.56 1.94
CA ILE A 330 15.94 19.10 1.96
C ILE A 330 17.02 18.40 1.11
N LYS A 331 17.43 18.98 -0.02
CA LYS A 331 18.49 18.43 -0.88
C LYS A 331 19.83 18.41 -0.15
N ASN A 332 20.20 19.51 0.51
CA ASN A 332 21.44 19.61 1.27
C ASN A 332 21.43 18.64 2.46
N PHE A 333 20.33 18.56 3.20
CA PHE A 333 20.21 17.59 4.29
C PHE A 333 20.35 16.13 3.83
N LEU A 334 19.73 15.77 2.70
CA LEU A 334 19.84 14.43 2.11
C LEU A 334 21.27 14.10 1.69
N ALA A 335 21.98 15.06 1.10
CA ALA A 335 23.37 14.88 0.68
C ALA A 335 24.32 14.77 1.89
N ASP A 336 24.23 15.71 2.83
CA ASP A 336 25.20 15.84 3.93
C ASP A 336 25.03 14.79 5.03
N ARG A 337 23.77 14.49 5.41
CA ARG A 337 23.48 13.60 6.55
C ARG A 337 23.20 12.17 6.12
N LEU A 338 22.60 12.00 4.95
CA LEU A 338 22.11 10.72 4.47
C LEU A 338 22.85 10.25 3.21
N ALA A 339 23.80 11.00 2.66
CA ALA A 339 24.55 10.63 1.45
C ALA A 339 23.64 10.13 0.31
N LEU A 340 22.45 10.74 0.14
CA LEU A 340 21.45 10.36 -0.85
C LEU A 340 21.26 11.46 -1.90
N GLU A 341 21.07 11.05 -3.16
CA GLU A 341 20.75 11.94 -4.27
C GLU A 341 19.22 12.10 -4.46
N LEU A 342 18.75 13.35 -4.46
CA LEU A 342 17.39 13.70 -4.84
C LEU A 342 17.24 13.63 -6.37
N SER A 343 16.11 13.10 -6.88
CA SER A 343 15.86 13.09 -8.33
C SER A 343 15.38 14.46 -8.81
N ASP A 344 16.28 15.27 -9.37
CA ASP A 344 15.93 16.62 -9.85
C ASP A 344 14.84 16.60 -10.95
N GLU A 345 14.81 15.58 -11.81
CA GLU A 345 13.81 15.41 -12.88
C GLU A 345 12.38 15.16 -12.37
N LYS A 346 12.26 14.53 -11.20
CA LYS A 346 10.96 14.14 -10.62
C LYS A 346 10.51 15.08 -9.50
N THR A 347 11.44 15.87 -8.96
CA THR A 347 11.13 16.80 -7.88
C THR A 347 10.63 18.12 -8.41
N LEU A 348 9.32 18.20 -8.59
CA LEU A 348 8.63 19.34 -9.15
C LEU A 348 7.99 20.18 -8.04
N VAL A 349 8.21 21.50 -8.11
CA VAL A 349 7.45 22.48 -7.33
C VAL A 349 6.21 22.85 -8.14
N THR A 350 5.05 22.36 -7.72
CA THR A 350 3.79 22.58 -8.43
C THR A 350 2.92 23.60 -7.69
N HIS A 351 2.37 24.55 -8.44
CA HIS A 351 1.34 25.45 -7.92
C HIS A 351 -0.02 24.73 -7.90
N THR A 352 -0.88 25.04 -6.92
CA THR A 352 -2.23 24.44 -6.76
C THR A 352 -3.15 24.49 -7.98
N GLU A 353 -2.84 25.31 -8.99
CA GLU A 353 -3.58 25.34 -10.27
C GLU A 353 -3.31 24.14 -11.15
N ARG A 354 -2.14 23.51 -11.01
CA ARG A 354 -1.81 22.26 -11.67
C ARG A 354 -1.98 21.11 -10.68
N PRO A 355 -2.55 19.97 -11.09
CA PRO A 355 -2.68 18.81 -10.22
C PRO A 355 -1.30 18.26 -9.88
N ALA A 356 -1.02 18.11 -8.58
CA ALA A 356 0.17 17.41 -8.09
C ALA A 356 -0.07 15.89 -8.17
N LYS A 357 0.92 15.09 -8.56
CA LYS A 357 0.78 13.63 -8.71
C LYS A 357 1.40 12.94 -7.49
N PHE A 358 0.60 12.15 -6.77
CA PHE A 358 1.08 11.39 -5.60
C PHE A 358 0.38 10.04 -5.50
N LEU A 359 1.13 8.94 -5.40
CA LEU A 359 0.61 7.56 -5.30
C LEU A 359 -0.44 7.17 -6.37
N GLY A 360 -0.34 7.76 -7.56
CA GLY A 360 -1.30 7.54 -8.66
C GLY A 360 -2.58 8.39 -8.58
N TYR A 361 -2.66 9.32 -7.64
CA TYR A 361 -3.73 10.31 -7.52
C TYR A 361 -3.26 11.70 -7.96
N GLU A 362 -4.20 12.49 -8.47
CA GLU A 362 -4.05 13.91 -8.74
C GLU A 362 -4.63 14.72 -7.58
N ILE A 363 -3.77 15.45 -6.90
CA ILE A 363 -4.11 16.29 -5.76
C ILE A 363 -4.38 17.70 -6.29
N THR A 364 -5.60 18.18 -6.06
CA THR A 364 -6.02 19.54 -6.43
C THR A 364 -6.63 20.24 -5.23
N VAL A 365 -6.47 21.55 -5.11
CA VAL A 365 -7.14 22.33 -4.06
C VAL A 365 -8.34 23.01 -4.67
N ARG A 366 -9.53 22.76 -4.11
CA ARG A 366 -10.77 23.34 -4.65
C ARG A 366 -10.82 24.83 -4.30
N LYS A 367 -10.82 25.69 -5.32
CA LYS A 367 -11.04 27.15 -5.19
C LYS A 367 -12.52 27.53 -5.10
N SER A 368 -13.44 26.58 -5.28
CA SER A 368 -14.89 26.87 -5.28
C SER A 368 -15.35 27.45 -3.93
N ASN A 369 -16.04 28.59 -4.01
CA ASN A 369 -16.72 29.26 -2.89
C ASN A 369 -18.16 28.73 -2.67
N ASP A 370 -18.52 27.59 -3.26
CA ASP A 370 -19.87 27.03 -3.18
C ASP A 370 -20.31 26.82 -1.73
N GLN A 371 -21.55 27.21 -1.48
CA GLN A 371 -22.15 27.21 -0.16
C GLN A 371 -23.03 25.98 0.00
N ARG A 372 -22.97 25.35 1.18
CA ARG A 372 -23.94 24.33 1.59
C ARG A 372 -24.70 24.85 2.80
N ARG A 373 -26.02 24.68 2.81
CA ARG A 373 -26.83 24.91 4.01
C ARG A 373 -26.51 23.81 5.03
N ASP A 374 -26.14 24.22 6.24
CA ASP A 374 -25.96 23.32 7.38
C ASP A 374 -27.33 22.76 7.83
N LYS A 375 -27.36 21.74 8.70
CA LYS A 375 -28.61 21.16 9.25
C LYS A 375 -29.51 22.20 9.94
N ARG A 376 -28.93 23.35 10.34
CA ARG A 376 -29.61 24.50 10.96
C ARG A 376 -29.98 25.61 9.97
N GLY A 377 -29.99 25.34 8.66
CA GLY A 377 -30.36 26.29 7.60
C GLY A 377 -29.33 27.38 7.27
N ARG A 378 -28.22 27.47 8.01
CA ARG A 378 -27.17 28.48 7.82
C ARG A 378 -26.32 28.16 6.58
N LEU A 379 -26.13 29.12 5.69
CA LEU A 379 -25.21 28.99 4.56
C LEU A 379 -23.75 28.98 5.07
N ARG A 380 -23.05 27.86 4.85
CA ARG A 380 -21.63 27.71 5.16
C ARG A 380 -20.83 27.42 3.89
N ARG A 381 -19.74 28.15 3.70
CA ARG A 381 -18.70 27.83 2.71
C ARG A 381 -18.00 26.56 3.16
N THR A 382 -18.41 25.41 2.60
CA THR A 382 -17.94 24.09 3.06
C THR A 382 -16.92 23.47 2.11
N TYR A 383 -16.81 24.01 0.89
CA TYR A 383 -16.02 23.42 -0.19
C TYR A 383 -14.72 24.17 -0.53
N GLY A 384 -14.58 25.42 -0.09
CA GLY A 384 -13.38 26.23 -0.38
C GLY A 384 -12.14 25.75 0.37
N LYS A 385 -10.99 25.75 -0.31
CA LYS A 385 -9.65 25.42 0.22
C LYS A 385 -9.46 23.97 0.68
N ARG A 386 -10.38 23.07 0.30
CA ARG A 386 -10.27 21.63 0.61
C ARG A 386 -9.50 20.90 -0.48
N VAL A 387 -8.68 19.96 -0.05
CA VAL A 387 -7.94 19.08 -0.95
C VAL A 387 -8.89 18.04 -1.56
N CYS A 388 -8.85 17.94 -2.87
CA CYS A 388 -9.56 16.98 -3.69
C CYS A 388 -8.57 15.99 -4.29
N LEU A 389 -8.86 14.71 -4.08
CA LEU A 389 -8.12 13.61 -4.69
C LEU A 389 -8.87 13.19 -5.94
N ASN A 390 -8.23 13.24 -7.10
CA ASN A 390 -8.82 12.86 -8.37
C ASN A 390 -8.03 11.71 -8.99
N VAL A 391 -8.71 10.90 -9.80
CA VAL A 391 -8.08 9.91 -10.68
C VAL A 391 -8.03 10.50 -12.07
N SER A 392 -6.84 10.50 -12.68
CA SER A 392 -6.67 11.00 -14.04
C SER A 392 -7.22 10.01 -15.06
N THR A 393 -7.76 10.51 -16.17
CA THR A 393 -8.17 9.64 -17.29
C THR A 393 -6.98 8.90 -17.88
N GLU A 394 -5.78 9.47 -17.83
CA GLU A 394 -4.54 8.82 -18.25
C GLU A 394 -4.18 7.58 -17.42
N THR A 395 -4.33 7.64 -16.10
CA THR A 395 -4.02 6.50 -15.23
C THR A 395 -4.98 5.34 -15.47
N VAL A 396 -6.27 5.64 -15.69
CA VAL A 396 -7.29 4.67 -16.11
C VAL A 396 -6.95 4.09 -17.48
N ARG A 397 -6.61 4.94 -18.46
CA ARG A 397 -6.21 4.53 -19.82
C ARG A 397 -5.01 3.58 -19.79
N LYS A 398 -3.94 3.96 -19.10
CA LYS A 398 -2.72 3.14 -18.96
C LYS A 398 -3.03 1.78 -18.35
N LYS A 399 -3.89 1.73 -17.32
CA LYS A 399 -4.30 0.48 -16.68
C LYS A 399 -5.15 -0.42 -17.58
N LEU A 400 -6.07 0.14 -18.35
CA LEU A 400 -6.86 -0.61 -19.33
C LEU A 400 -5.98 -1.15 -20.48
N PHE A 401 -4.94 -0.41 -20.86
CA PHE A 401 -3.96 -0.84 -21.85
C PHE A 401 -3.06 -1.97 -21.31
N ASP A 402 -2.55 -1.85 -20.08
CA ASP A 402 -1.75 -2.87 -19.39
C ASP A 402 -2.48 -4.22 -19.31
N TRP A 403 -3.81 -4.20 -19.15
CA TRP A 403 -4.62 -5.41 -19.12
C TRP A 403 -4.97 -5.95 -20.51
N GLY A 404 -4.59 -5.26 -21.59
CA GLY A 404 -4.91 -5.64 -22.97
C GLY A 404 -6.41 -5.51 -23.30
N VAL A 405 -7.12 -4.66 -22.57
CA VAL A 405 -8.58 -4.49 -22.66
C VAL A 405 -8.98 -3.35 -23.60
N LEU A 406 -8.02 -2.51 -24.02
CA LEU A 406 -8.27 -1.30 -24.78
C LEU A 406 -7.52 -1.31 -26.12
N GLU A 407 -8.22 -0.90 -27.17
CA GLU A 407 -7.65 -0.46 -28.44
C GLU A 407 -7.96 1.02 -28.63
N LEU A 408 -6.94 1.78 -29.05
CA LEU A 408 -7.09 3.18 -29.39
C LEU A 408 -7.35 3.27 -30.89
N THR A 409 -8.47 3.87 -31.27
CA THR A 409 -8.70 4.22 -32.68
C THR A 409 -8.91 5.71 -32.79
N ASN A 410 -8.12 6.36 -33.64
CA ASN A 410 -8.30 7.76 -33.97
C ASN A 410 -9.42 7.88 -34.99
N ARG A 411 -10.45 8.68 -34.68
CA ARG A 411 -11.48 9.07 -35.63
C ARG A 411 -11.60 10.59 -35.55
N ASN A 412 -11.31 11.28 -36.64
CA ASN A 412 -11.40 12.75 -36.78
C ASN A 412 -10.63 13.51 -35.67
N GLY A 413 -9.37 13.15 -35.43
CA GLY A 413 -8.50 13.83 -34.45
C GLY A 413 -8.86 13.60 -32.97
N LYS A 414 -9.88 12.79 -32.65
CA LYS A 414 -10.24 12.41 -31.28
C LYS A 414 -9.92 10.94 -31.03
N GLU A 415 -9.24 10.66 -29.91
CA GLU A 415 -8.91 9.29 -29.47
C GLU A 415 -10.16 8.59 -28.92
N ILE A 416 -10.70 7.61 -29.65
CA ILE A 416 -11.85 6.81 -29.20
C ILE A 416 -11.34 5.53 -28.53
N TRP A 417 -11.84 5.28 -27.33
CA TRP A 417 -11.53 4.13 -26.49
C TRP A 417 -12.40 2.94 -26.93
N LYS A 418 -11.82 1.96 -27.62
CA LYS A 418 -12.54 0.74 -28.02
C LYS A 418 -12.17 -0.44 -27.13
N PRO A 419 -13.14 -1.23 -26.65
CA PRO A 419 -12.85 -2.43 -25.86
C PRO A 419 -12.29 -3.55 -26.75
N LYS A 420 -11.29 -4.27 -26.28
CA LYS A 420 -10.65 -5.44 -26.91
C LYS A 420 -10.96 -6.71 -26.13
N CYS A 421 -10.99 -7.87 -26.79
CA CYS A 421 -11.07 -9.16 -26.11
C CYS A 421 -9.73 -9.49 -25.41
N LYS A 422 -9.81 -10.14 -24.25
CA LYS A 422 -8.63 -10.75 -23.61
C LYS A 422 -8.43 -12.14 -24.20
N SER A 423 -7.56 -12.26 -25.21
CA SER A 423 -7.29 -13.52 -25.90
C SER A 423 -6.85 -14.65 -24.95
N GLY A 424 -6.04 -14.34 -23.95
CA GLY A 424 -5.56 -15.31 -22.97
C GLY A 424 -6.62 -15.90 -22.02
N LEU A 425 -7.82 -15.31 -21.95
CA LEU A 425 -8.92 -15.81 -21.11
C LEU A 425 -9.98 -16.59 -21.89
N ILE A 426 -9.86 -16.69 -23.21
CA ILE A 426 -10.87 -17.32 -24.08
C ILE A 426 -11.06 -18.81 -23.75
N PHE A 427 -9.98 -19.49 -23.34
CA PHE A 427 -9.96 -20.92 -23.07
C PHE A 427 -10.42 -21.28 -21.64
N ASN A 428 -10.59 -20.29 -20.77
CA ASN A 428 -10.96 -20.54 -19.37
C ASN A 428 -12.49 -20.73 -19.22
N ASP A 429 -12.90 -21.33 -18.11
CA ASP A 429 -14.32 -21.50 -17.79
C ASP A 429 -15.05 -20.17 -17.64
N ASP A 430 -16.34 -20.14 -17.96
CA ASP A 430 -17.18 -18.92 -17.93
C ASP A 430 -17.14 -18.22 -16.56
N LEU A 431 -17.13 -19.01 -15.50
CA LEU A 431 -17.02 -18.53 -14.13
C LEU A 431 -15.65 -17.90 -13.87
N GLU A 432 -14.57 -18.49 -14.38
CA GLU A 432 -13.20 -17.99 -14.19
C GLU A 432 -12.95 -16.71 -14.96
N ILE A 433 -13.52 -16.59 -16.17
CA ILE A 433 -13.50 -15.35 -16.93
C ILE A 433 -14.20 -14.26 -16.12
N LEU A 434 -15.44 -14.50 -15.68
CA LEU A 434 -16.21 -13.52 -14.91
C LEU A 434 -15.52 -13.13 -13.58
N ASP A 435 -14.98 -14.10 -12.86
CA ASP A 435 -14.27 -13.85 -11.59
C ASP A 435 -12.96 -13.08 -11.81
N SER A 436 -12.25 -13.30 -12.91
CA SER A 436 -11.03 -12.56 -13.25
C SER A 436 -11.35 -11.08 -13.50
N TYR A 437 -12.35 -10.79 -14.33
CA TYR A 437 -12.80 -9.42 -14.59
C TYR A 437 -13.32 -8.75 -13.31
N ASN A 438 -14.13 -9.45 -12.51
CA ASN A 438 -14.64 -8.92 -11.24
C ASN A 438 -13.51 -8.61 -10.25
N ARG A 439 -12.50 -9.47 -10.12
CA ARG A 439 -11.34 -9.24 -9.25
C ARG A 439 -10.57 -7.99 -9.65
N GLU A 440 -10.35 -7.79 -10.94
CA GLU A 440 -9.66 -6.61 -11.47
C GLU A 440 -10.44 -5.33 -11.20
N ILE A 441 -11.76 -5.34 -11.45
CA ILE A 441 -12.64 -4.20 -11.20
C ILE A 441 -12.69 -3.86 -9.71
N VAL A 442 -12.89 -4.87 -8.85
CA VAL A 442 -12.97 -4.67 -7.40
C VAL A 442 -11.63 -4.18 -6.84
N GLY A 443 -10.51 -4.76 -7.27
CA GLY A 443 -9.18 -4.32 -6.84
C GLY A 443 -8.89 -2.88 -7.23
N PHE A 444 -9.20 -2.50 -8.48
CA PHE A 444 -9.02 -1.13 -8.96
C PHE A 444 -9.95 -0.15 -8.25
N TYR A 445 -11.22 -0.53 -8.07
CA TYR A 445 -12.19 0.30 -7.36
C TYR A 445 -11.81 0.50 -5.89
N ASN A 446 -11.39 -0.55 -5.18
CA ASN A 446 -10.97 -0.44 -3.78
C ASN A 446 -9.83 0.57 -3.66
N TYR A 447 -8.81 0.46 -4.51
CA TYR A 447 -7.67 1.38 -4.50
C TYR A 447 -8.04 2.82 -4.87
N TYR A 448 -9.05 3.06 -5.71
CA TYR A 448 -9.47 4.42 -6.14
C TYR A 448 -10.76 4.93 -5.47
N SER A 449 -11.31 4.19 -4.51
CA SER A 449 -12.61 4.48 -3.88
C SER A 449 -12.66 5.79 -3.08
N ILE A 450 -11.50 6.32 -2.69
CA ILE A 450 -11.37 7.56 -1.91
C ILE A 450 -11.49 8.80 -2.80
N ALA A 451 -11.24 8.68 -4.11
CA ALA A 451 -11.24 9.79 -5.05
C ALA A 451 -12.59 10.52 -5.11
N ASN A 452 -12.53 11.84 -5.26
CA ASN A 452 -13.70 12.71 -5.36
C ASN A 452 -14.42 12.53 -6.71
N ASN A 453 -13.68 12.25 -7.78
CA ASN A 453 -14.20 12.01 -9.13
C ASN A 453 -14.40 10.53 -9.46
N CYS A 454 -14.34 9.64 -8.45
CA CYS A 454 -14.40 8.18 -8.59
C CYS A 454 -15.56 7.71 -9.48
N ALA A 455 -16.77 8.24 -9.23
CA ALA A 455 -17.96 7.86 -10.01
C ALA A 455 -17.82 8.19 -11.50
N HIS A 456 -17.33 9.39 -11.84
CA HIS A 456 -17.21 9.82 -13.22
C HIS A 456 -16.09 9.05 -13.96
N ALA A 457 -14.91 8.93 -13.34
CA ALA A 457 -13.78 8.24 -13.93
C ALA A 457 -14.04 6.73 -14.11
N LEU A 458 -14.73 6.10 -13.15
CA LEU A 458 -14.96 4.65 -13.16
C LEU A 458 -16.20 4.22 -13.96
N ASN A 459 -17.15 5.11 -14.23
CA ASN A 459 -18.29 4.76 -15.09
C ASN A 459 -17.83 4.43 -16.52
N ASN A 460 -16.95 5.24 -17.10
CA ASN A 460 -16.37 4.95 -18.42
C ASN A 460 -15.52 3.67 -18.39
N PHE A 461 -14.78 3.46 -17.30
CA PHE A 461 -14.01 2.23 -17.07
C PHE A 461 -14.89 0.97 -17.01
N LYS A 462 -16.02 1.00 -16.30
CA LYS A 462 -16.96 -0.12 -16.23
C LYS A 462 -17.53 -0.46 -17.59
N TYR A 463 -17.92 0.56 -18.36
CA TYR A 463 -18.40 0.35 -19.72
C TYR A 463 -17.36 -0.42 -20.55
N ILE A 464 -16.09 -0.02 -20.49
CA ILE A 464 -15.03 -0.69 -21.26
C ILE A 464 -14.79 -2.12 -20.78
N MET A 465 -14.75 -2.34 -19.46
CA MET A 465 -14.55 -3.68 -18.89
C MET A 465 -15.71 -4.63 -19.22
N GLU A 466 -16.94 -4.15 -19.15
CA GLU A 466 -18.16 -4.91 -19.46
C GLU A 466 -18.18 -5.32 -20.94
N TYR A 467 -17.90 -4.40 -21.85
CA TYR A 467 -17.88 -4.70 -23.29
C TYR A 467 -16.66 -5.54 -23.71
N SER A 468 -15.54 -5.40 -23.01
CA SER A 468 -14.39 -6.30 -23.21
C SER A 468 -14.72 -7.72 -22.79
N MET A 469 -15.37 -7.90 -21.63
CA MET A 469 -15.86 -9.21 -21.20
C MET A 469 -16.81 -9.81 -22.25
N TYR A 470 -17.77 -9.03 -22.76
CA TYR A 470 -18.66 -9.50 -23.83
C TYR A 470 -17.90 -9.95 -25.08
N LYS A 471 -16.83 -9.24 -25.46
CA LYS A 471 -15.96 -9.64 -26.58
C LYS A 471 -15.18 -10.91 -26.29
N THR A 472 -14.74 -11.13 -25.06
CA THR A 472 -14.04 -12.35 -24.65
C THR A 472 -14.97 -13.57 -24.70
N PHE A 473 -16.20 -13.46 -24.17
CA PHE A 473 -17.23 -14.51 -24.30
C PHE A 473 -17.64 -14.73 -25.77
N ALA A 474 -17.75 -13.65 -26.54
CA ALA A 474 -18.05 -13.72 -27.98
C ALA A 474 -16.95 -14.47 -28.75
N GLY A 475 -15.68 -14.23 -28.40
CA GLY A 475 -14.53 -14.96 -28.94
C GLY A 475 -14.57 -16.44 -28.59
N LYS A 476 -14.86 -16.79 -27.33
CA LYS A 476 -14.97 -18.19 -26.86
C LYS A 476 -16.06 -18.97 -27.61
N TYR A 477 -17.24 -18.38 -27.71
CA TYR A 477 -18.39 -19.03 -28.35
C TYR A 477 -18.50 -18.75 -29.86
N LYS A 478 -17.48 -18.12 -30.47
CA LYS A 478 -17.46 -17.68 -31.88
C LYS A 478 -18.78 -17.03 -32.31
N CYS A 479 -19.32 -16.15 -31.48
CA CYS A 479 -20.62 -15.53 -31.71
C CYS A 479 -20.55 -14.00 -31.58
N ARG A 480 -21.58 -13.29 -32.03
CA ARG A 480 -21.64 -11.82 -31.89
C ARG A 480 -21.88 -11.45 -30.43
N THR A 481 -21.29 -10.35 -29.96
CA THR A 481 -21.45 -9.82 -28.58
C THR A 481 -22.93 -9.64 -28.18
N ARG A 482 -23.81 -9.29 -29.12
CA ARG A 482 -25.26 -9.19 -28.89
C ARG A 482 -25.90 -10.53 -28.49
N LYS A 483 -25.45 -11.65 -29.07
CA LYS A 483 -25.94 -13.00 -28.73
C LYS A 483 -25.50 -13.41 -27.33
N VAL A 484 -24.26 -13.11 -26.96
CA VAL A 484 -23.75 -13.30 -25.58
C VAL A 484 -24.59 -12.51 -24.58
N ASN A 485 -24.82 -11.22 -24.85
CA ASN A 485 -25.61 -10.36 -23.96
C ASN A 485 -27.03 -10.92 -23.79
N LYS A 486 -27.69 -11.38 -24.87
CA LYS A 486 -29.03 -11.99 -24.77
C LYS A 486 -29.04 -13.30 -23.96
N LYS A 487 -27.99 -14.12 -24.06
CA LYS A 487 -27.90 -15.43 -23.39
C LYS A 487 -27.64 -15.33 -21.88
N TYR A 488 -26.74 -14.43 -21.49
CA TYR A 488 -26.26 -14.33 -20.10
C TYR A 488 -26.90 -13.18 -19.31
N ARG A 489 -27.73 -12.33 -19.93
CA ARG A 489 -28.41 -11.23 -19.24
C ARG A 489 -29.77 -11.68 -18.74
N LYS A 490 -29.92 -11.72 -17.41
CA LYS A 490 -31.21 -11.93 -16.73
C LYS A 490 -31.47 -10.73 -15.81
N ASN A 491 -32.68 -10.19 -15.81
CA ASN A 491 -33.09 -9.04 -14.99
C ASN A 491 -32.16 -7.82 -15.11
N GLY A 492 -31.66 -7.54 -16.32
CA GLY A 492 -30.75 -6.42 -16.57
C GLY A 492 -29.30 -6.62 -16.12
N ARG A 493 -28.95 -7.78 -15.54
CA ARG A 493 -27.62 -8.11 -15.03
C ARG A 493 -27.00 -9.28 -15.79
N PHE A 494 -25.68 -9.26 -15.95
CA PHE A 494 -24.94 -10.38 -16.52
C PHE A 494 -24.70 -11.45 -15.45
N ILE A 495 -25.27 -12.64 -15.66
CA ILE A 495 -25.24 -13.77 -14.73
C ILE A 495 -24.58 -14.98 -15.38
N VAL A 496 -23.63 -15.57 -14.68
CA VAL A 496 -23.13 -16.92 -14.98
C VAL A 496 -23.61 -17.86 -13.89
N THR A 497 -24.41 -18.85 -14.27
CA THR A 497 -24.87 -19.95 -13.41
C THR A 497 -23.82 -21.06 -13.39
N HIS A 498 -23.48 -21.56 -12.20
CA HIS A 498 -22.58 -22.70 -12.05
C HIS A 498 -23.15 -23.71 -11.04
N MET A 499 -22.98 -25.01 -11.31
CA MET A 499 -23.42 -26.08 -10.41
C MET A 499 -22.41 -26.31 -9.29
N THR A 500 -22.86 -26.20 -8.04
CA THR A 500 -22.05 -26.62 -6.87
C THR A 500 -22.65 -27.86 -6.23
N LYS A 501 -21.87 -28.59 -5.41
CA LYS A 501 -22.34 -29.77 -4.66
C LYS A 501 -23.58 -29.52 -3.79
N THR A 502 -23.95 -28.26 -3.53
CA THR A 502 -25.11 -27.82 -2.73
C THR A 502 -26.16 -27.06 -3.56
N GLY A 503 -26.17 -27.21 -4.90
CA GLY A 503 -27.13 -26.56 -5.80
C GLY A 503 -26.53 -25.58 -6.83
N VAL A 504 -27.39 -25.04 -7.70
CA VAL A 504 -27.04 -24.05 -8.72
C VAL A 504 -26.81 -22.69 -8.05
N LYS A 505 -25.62 -22.12 -8.18
CA LYS A 505 -25.30 -20.78 -7.70
C LYS A 505 -25.14 -19.81 -8.86
N GLU A 506 -25.69 -18.62 -8.70
CA GLU A 506 -25.58 -17.52 -9.65
C GLU A 506 -24.46 -16.57 -9.23
N ARG A 507 -23.59 -16.20 -10.18
CA ARG A 507 -22.63 -15.11 -10.01
C ARG A 507 -22.92 -13.96 -10.96
N TYR A 508 -22.89 -12.75 -10.40
CA TYR A 508 -23.16 -11.53 -11.12
C TYR A 508 -21.86 -10.81 -11.50
N PHE A 509 -21.87 -10.15 -12.65
CA PHE A 509 -20.88 -9.10 -12.93
C PHE A 509 -21.05 -7.92 -11.96
N TYR A 510 -19.96 -7.24 -11.61
CA TYR A 510 -19.95 -6.18 -10.61
C TYR A 510 -21.05 -5.09 -10.82
N ASP A 511 -21.99 -5.01 -9.87
CA ASP A 511 -23.12 -4.07 -9.88
C ASP A 511 -23.15 -3.13 -8.65
N GLY A 512 -22.09 -3.11 -7.84
CA GLY A 512 -22.03 -2.31 -6.60
C GLY A 512 -21.96 -0.79 -6.78
N GLY A 513 -21.98 -0.29 -8.03
CA GLY A 513 -21.74 1.11 -8.38
C GLY A 513 -20.33 1.60 -7.99
N PHE A 514 -19.99 2.84 -8.39
CA PHE A 514 -18.71 3.50 -8.05
C PHE A 514 -18.92 4.72 -7.16
N LYS A 515 -19.70 4.55 -6.09
CA LYS A 515 -19.91 5.63 -5.12
C LYS A 515 -18.64 5.81 -4.28
N ARG A 516 -18.19 7.06 -4.13
CA ARG A 516 -17.08 7.38 -3.23
C ARG A 516 -17.33 6.80 -1.84
N LYS A 517 -16.38 5.99 -1.35
CA LYS A 517 -16.40 5.49 0.02
C LYS A 517 -15.78 6.56 0.93
N LYS A 518 -16.38 6.79 2.09
CA LYS A 518 -15.72 7.62 3.12
C LYS A 518 -14.45 6.89 3.57
N PRO A 519 -13.34 7.60 3.80
CA PRO A 519 -12.14 7.00 4.36
C PRO A 519 -12.52 6.45 5.73
N THR A 520 -12.66 5.13 5.82
CA THR A 520 -12.92 4.43 7.06
C THR A 520 -11.56 4.17 7.69
N TYR A 521 -11.42 4.45 8.99
CA TYR A 521 -10.19 4.18 9.75
C TYR A 521 -9.93 2.68 9.96
N LYS A 522 -10.80 1.81 9.42
CA LYS A 522 -10.62 0.36 9.50
C LYS A 522 -9.65 -0.10 8.42
N SER A 523 -8.66 -0.87 8.85
CA SER A 523 -7.62 -1.60 8.12
C SER A 523 -8.15 -2.61 7.07
N GLU A 524 -9.44 -2.58 6.77
CA GLU A 524 -10.13 -3.55 5.91
C GLU A 524 -10.10 -3.18 4.41
N CYS A 525 -9.52 -2.04 4.04
CA CYS A 525 -9.55 -1.53 2.67
C CYS A 525 -8.59 -2.24 1.68
N ASP A 526 -7.58 -2.94 2.20
CA ASP A 526 -6.65 -3.80 1.43
C ASP A 526 -6.95 -5.30 1.59
N ILE A 527 -8.15 -5.65 2.08
CA ILE A 527 -8.60 -7.03 2.03
C ILE A 527 -8.81 -7.38 0.56
N MET A 528 -7.87 -8.13 -0.02
CA MET A 528 -8.16 -8.94 -1.21
C MET A 528 -9.49 -9.63 -0.95
N PRO A 529 -10.48 -9.55 -1.87
CA PRO A 529 -11.77 -10.17 -1.64
C PRO A 529 -11.53 -11.61 -1.21
N ARG A 530 -12.00 -11.96 0.00
CA ARG A 530 -11.88 -13.32 0.54
C ARG A 530 -12.64 -14.23 -0.43
N THR A 531 -11.95 -14.74 -1.44
CA THR A 531 -12.27 -16.07 -1.93
C THR A 531 -12.13 -16.94 -0.70
N ILE A 532 -13.24 -17.55 -0.29
CA ILE A 532 -13.29 -18.44 0.87
C ILE A 532 -12.30 -19.58 0.59
N TYR A 533 -11.04 -19.38 0.97
CA TYR A 533 -10.17 -20.43 1.43
C TYR A 533 -10.72 -20.77 2.80
N THR A 534 -11.40 -21.91 2.88
CA THR A 534 -11.85 -22.48 4.15
C THR A 534 -10.61 -22.59 5.04
N ALA A 535 -10.47 -21.66 5.98
CA ALA A 535 -9.45 -21.72 7.02
C ALA A 535 -9.88 -22.82 7.98
N GLY A 536 -9.45 -24.05 7.69
CA GLY A 536 -9.44 -25.12 8.69
C GLY A 536 -8.53 -24.67 9.83
N ARG A 537 -9.10 -24.61 11.03
CA ARG A 537 -8.53 -24.11 12.29
C ARG A 537 -7.44 -25.02 12.89
N THR A 538 -6.46 -25.43 12.11
CA THR A 538 -5.22 -25.98 12.69
C THR A 538 -4.04 -25.24 12.10
N SER A 539 -3.26 -24.59 12.96
CA SER A 539 -2.11 -23.82 12.52
C SER A 539 -1.09 -24.79 11.88
N LEU A 540 -0.36 -24.33 10.86
CA LEU A 540 0.63 -25.14 10.14
C LEU A 540 1.68 -25.74 11.11
N VAL A 541 1.90 -25.06 12.23
CA VAL A 541 2.86 -25.39 13.28
C VAL A 541 2.29 -26.43 14.25
N GLU A 542 1.00 -26.37 14.60
CA GLU A 542 0.34 -27.44 15.38
C GLU A 542 0.45 -28.80 14.70
N ARG A 543 0.44 -28.81 13.35
CA ARG A 543 0.58 -30.05 12.56
C ARG A 543 1.98 -30.65 12.62
N LEU A 544 3.02 -29.82 12.65
CA LEU A 544 4.39 -30.30 12.86
C LEU A 544 4.62 -30.74 14.32
N LYS A 545 3.99 -30.03 15.28
CA LYS A 545 4.06 -30.39 16.71
C LYS A 545 3.33 -31.70 17.03
N ALA A 546 2.29 -32.04 16.27
CA ALA A 546 1.58 -33.31 16.42
C ALA A 546 2.47 -34.54 16.17
N ARG A 547 3.60 -34.40 15.47
CA ARG A 547 4.57 -35.47 15.17
C ARG A 547 3.99 -36.73 14.50
N GLU A 548 2.75 -36.70 14.04
CA GLU A 548 2.10 -37.78 13.32
C GLU A 548 2.03 -37.49 11.81
N CYS A 549 2.47 -38.46 11.00
CA CYS A 549 2.40 -38.34 9.54
C CYS A 549 0.94 -38.35 9.08
N GLU A 550 0.50 -37.33 8.32
CA GLU A 550 -0.87 -37.25 7.80
C GLU A 550 -1.19 -38.32 6.73
N LEU A 551 -0.18 -39.06 6.23
CA LEU A 551 -0.35 -40.13 5.24
C LEU A 551 -0.28 -41.55 5.83
N CYS A 552 0.63 -41.79 6.78
CA CYS A 552 0.87 -43.14 7.31
C CYS A 552 0.73 -43.25 8.84
N GLY A 553 0.46 -42.15 9.55
CA GLY A 553 0.36 -42.13 11.01
C GLY A 553 1.68 -42.35 11.77
N ALA A 554 2.81 -42.53 11.07
CA ALA A 554 4.10 -42.74 11.71
C ALA A 554 4.55 -41.52 12.53
N THR A 555 5.11 -41.80 13.71
CA THR A 555 5.70 -40.84 14.63
C THR A 555 7.18 -40.63 14.32
N ASP A 556 7.45 -40.04 13.16
CA ASP A 556 8.80 -39.88 12.62
C ASP A 556 9.12 -38.39 12.32
N ASP A 557 10.35 -38.06 11.94
CA ASP A 557 10.74 -36.68 11.58
C ASP A 557 9.87 -36.14 10.43
N LEU A 558 8.84 -35.36 10.79
CA LEU A 558 7.93 -34.78 9.82
C LEU A 558 8.57 -33.67 8.99
N VAL A 559 8.17 -33.67 7.74
CA VAL A 559 8.55 -32.74 6.70
C VAL A 559 7.27 -32.18 6.06
N MET A 560 7.21 -30.87 5.86
CA MET A 560 6.11 -30.27 5.11
C MET A 560 6.34 -30.40 3.59
N HIS A 561 5.40 -31.07 2.94
CA HIS A 561 5.28 -31.09 1.48
C HIS A 561 4.32 -29.99 1.00
N HIS A 562 4.69 -29.24 -0.04
CA HIS A 562 3.92 -28.12 -0.58
C HIS A 562 3.60 -28.30 -2.07
N VAL A 563 2.41 -27.84 -2.45
CA VAL A 563 1.93 -27.84 -3.82
C VAL A 563 1.62 -26.42 -4.29
N ARG A 564 2.11 -26.04 -5.49
CA ARG A 564 1.91 -24.70 -6.10
C ARG A 564 0.43 -24.31 -6.21
N LYS A 565 -0.39 -25.22 -6.76
CA LYS A 565 -1.83 -25.03 -6.97
C LYS A 565 -2.53 -26.38 -6.79
N LEU A 566 -3.60 -26.40 -6.01
CA LEU A 566 -4.49 -27.57 -5.85
C LEU A 566 -5.03 -28.08 -7.18
N LYS A 567 -5.21 -27.18 -8.17
CA LYS A 567 -5.68 -27.52 -9.52
C LYS A 567 -4.67 -28.30 -10.36
N ASN A 568 -3.40 -28.36 -9.94
CA ASN A 568 -2.37 -29.11 -10.67
C ASN A 568 -2.37 -30.60 -10.28
N LEU A 569 -3.09 -30.99 -9.24
CA LEU A 569 -3.19 -32.37 -8.76
C LEU A 569 -4.29 -33.08 -9.56
N GLN A 570 -3.99 -34.25 -10.12
CA GLN A 570 -4.95 -35.03 -10.91
C GLN A 570 -5.83 -35.93 -10.03
N GLY A 571 -5.50 -36.07 -8.75
CA GLY A 571 -6.23 -36.92 -7.79
C GLY A 571 -5.96 -38.41 -8.00
N LYS A 572 -4.85 -38.76 -8.65
CA LYS A 572 -4.51 -40.15 -8.97
C LYS A 572 -3.95 -40.85 -7.74
N GLU A 573 -3.02 -40.21 -7.04
CA GLU A 573 -2.34 -40.77 -5.87
C GLU A 573 -3.07 -40.46 -4.56
N SER A 574 -2.89 -41.31 -3.54
CA SER A 574 -3.58 -41.22 -2.24
C SER A 574 -3.37 -39.88 -1.52
N TRP A 575 -2.17 -39.30 -1.64
CA TRP A 575 -1.85 -38.01 -1.04
C TRP A 575 -2.51 -36.83 -1.78
N GLU A 576 -2.61 -36.90 -3.11
CA GLU A 576 -3.33 -35.90 -3.91
C GLU A 576 -4.81 -35.87 -3.54
N ARG A 577 -5.43 -37.04 -3.38
CA ARG A 577 -6.82 -37.18 -2.93
C ARG A 577 -7.02 -36.58 -1.53
N HIS A 578 -6.11 -36.83 -0.60
CA HIS A 578 -6.13 -36.23 0.73
C HIS A 578 -6.04 -34.69 0.67
N MET A 579 -5.17 -34.14 -0.18
CA MET A 579 -5.01 -32.69 -0.33
C MET A 579 -6.22 -32.03 -1.02
N ILE A 580 -6.79 -32.67 -2.04
CA ILE A 580 -7.99 -32.21 -2.75
C ILE A 580 -9.21 -32.26 -1.83
N ALA A 581 -9.42 -33.36 -1.11
CA ALA A 581 -10.53 -33.54 -0.18
C ALA A 581 -10.52 -32.49 0.94
N ARG A 582 -9.33 -32.22 1.50
CA ARG A 582 -9.14 -31.21 2.55
C ARG A 582 -9.02 -29.78 2.00
N LYS A 583 -8.93 -29.59 0.67
CA LYS A 583 -8.64 -28.31 -0.02
C LYS A 583 -7.39 -27.61 0.53
N ARG A 584 -6.32 -28.37 0.79
CA ARG A 584 -5.07 -27.88 1.40
C ARG A 584 -3.90 -27.96 0.42
N LYS A 585 -3.06 -26.91 0.38
CA LYS A 585 -1.83 -26.88 -0.43
C LYS A 585 -0.63 -27.54 0.26
N THR A 586 -0.79 -28.04 1.49
CA THR A 586 0.30 -28.62 2.28
C THR A 586 -0.13 -29.85 3.06
N ILE A 587 0.80 -30.78 3.22
CA ILE A 587 0.64 -32.00 4.01
C ILE A 587 1.91 -32.27 4.81
N ALA A 588 1.75 -32.64 6.10
CA ALA A 588 2.87 -33.04 6.95
C ALA A 588 3.12 -34.54 6.77
N VAL A 589 4.31 -34.91 6.31
CA VAL A 589 4.66 -36.29 5.94
C VAL A 589 6.00 -36.68 6.51
N CYS A 590 6.21 -37.96 6.85
CA CYS A 590 7.54 -38.45 7.21
C CYS A 590 8.48 -38.41 6.00
N ARG A 591 9.80 -38.47 6.23
CA ARG A 591 10.82 -38.42 5.15
C ARG A 591 10.64 -39.51 4.08
N SER A 592 10.21 -40.72 4.48
CA SER A 592 9.97 -41.83 3.55
C SER A 592 8.78 -41.54 2.64
N CYS A 593 7.65 -41.07 3.18
CA CYS A 593 6.51 -40.61 2.39
C CYS A 593 6.87 -39.41 1.52
N HIS A 594 7.67 -38.45 2.02
CA HIS A 594 8.11 -37.31 1.23
C HIS A 594 8.95 -37.72 0.01
N LYS A 595 9.90 -38.66 0.17
CA LYS A 595 10.64 -39.22 -0.97
C LYS A 595 9.72 -39.91 -1.97
N LYS A 596 8.79 -40.74 -1.49
CA LYS A 596 7.82 -41.41 -2.36
C LYS A 596 6.93 -40.43 -3.16
N ILE A 597 6.55 -39.29 -2.57
CA ILE A 597 5.82 -38.21 -3.27
C ILE A 597 6.69 -37.59 -4.38
N HIS A 598 7.99 -37.39 -4.15
CA HIS A 598 8.90 -36.82 -5.15
C HIS A 598 9.29 -37.82 -6.25
N ASP A 599 9.39 -39.09 -5.90
CA ASP A 599 9.77 -40.18 -6.81
C ASP A 599 8.58 -40.71 -7.62
N GLY A 600 7.34 -40.28 -7.31
CA GLY A 600 6.11 -40.73 -7.99
C GLY A 600 5.78 -42.21 -7.76
N LYS A 601 6.21 -42.77 -6.63
CA LYS A 601 6.11 -44.21 -6.30
C LYS A 601 5.16 -44.50 -5.14
N ILE A 602 4.09 -43.72 -4.99
CA ILE A 602 3.02 -44.05 -4.04
C ILE A 602 1.99 -44.90 -4.77
N ASP A 603 2.24 -46.20 -4.76
CA ASP A 603 1.23 -47.24 -5.00
C ASP A 603 0.51 -47.58 -3.69
#